data_AF-A0A9R1V531-F1
#
_entry.id   AF-A0A9R1V531-F1
#
_cell.length_a   1.000
_cell.length_b   1.000
_cell.length_c   1.000
_cell.angle_alpha   90.00
_cell.angle_beta   90.00
_cell.angle_gamma   90.00
#
_symmetry.space_group_name_H-M   'P 1'
#
loop_
_entity.id
_entity.type
_entity.pdbx_description
1 polymer ?
#
loop_
_entity_poly.entity_id
_entity_poly.type
_entity_poly.pdbx_seq_one_letter_code
_entity_poly.pdbx_strand_id
1 'polypeptide(L)'
;MDLKPKNAPVLADPSPLNKSRLGMPSSMLPCSQSGAPFSSTMLTAPRKKPGKLDDVRSNGWLDAMQSSSPPRKKIVKDFGVEVASDDSDIVYNSWMLKYPSALNSFDHIINRAKDKEIVIFLDYDGTLSPIVDDPDRAFMSADMHSAVKGVAEYFPTAIISGRSRDKVYELVGLAELYYAGSHGMDIMFPVQETSSLHQNTYIRSTDKQGKEVNLFQPASEFIPMIDEVFKTLVEVTKDIKGAKVENHKFCTSVHYRNVDEKVRAFLSWLTVAQCVHDVLKDYPRLRLTHGRKVLEVRPVIDWDKGRAVEFLLETLGLSNSDDVLPIYIGDDRTDEDAFKVLREGNRGYGILVSSAPKESKAFLSLRDTTEVSEFLKSLVKWKEQQ
;
A
#
# COMPACT_ATOMS: atom_id res chain seq x y z
N MET A 1 -13.03 57.51 -62.14
CA MET A 1 -12.58 56.88 -60.87
C MET A 1 -11.55 55.85 -61.28
N ASP A 2 -10.33 56.33 -61.47
CA ASP A 2 -9.15 55.62 -61.97
C ASP A 2 -8.36 55.03 -60.78
N LEU A 3 -7.55 53.97 -60.84
CA LEU A 3 -6.62 53.49 -61.88
C LEU A 3 -6.44 51.95 -61.78
N LYS A 4 -6.17 51.34 -62.94
CA LYS A 4 -5.70 49.97 -63.26
C LYS A 4 -4.16 49.81 -62.98
N PRO A 5 -3.44 48.70 -63.33
CA PRO A 5 -3.73 47.23 -63.37
C PRO A 5 -2.53 46.28 -62.99
N LYS A 6 -2.66 44.95 -63.26
CA LYS A 6 -1.65 43.87 -63.60
C LYS A 6 -1.09 42.99 -62.45
N ASN A 7 -0.67 41.72 -62.60
CA ASN A 7 -0.90 40.54 -63.48
C ASN A 7 0.05 39.42 -62.95
N ALA A 8 -0.49 38.25 -62.57
CA ALA A 8 -0.03 36.85 -62.83
C ALA A 8 1.44 36.37 -62.44
N PRO A 9 1.84 35.06 -62.61
CA PRO A 9 2.30 34.15 -61.53
C PRO A 9 3.61 33.32 -61.80
N VAL A 10 3.86 32.24 -61.02
CA VAL A 10 4.66 30.97 -61.26
C VAL A 10 6.15 30.87 -60.83
N LEU A 11 6.53 29.62 -60.44
CA LEU A 11 7.83 28.88 -60.48
C LEU A 11 8.60 28.75 -59.13
N ALA A 12 9.24 27.63 -58.73
CA ALA A 12 9.44 26.27 -59.24
C ALA A 12 10.10 25.38 -58.13
N ASP A 13 10.05 24.06 -58.30
CA ASP A 13 10.77 23.00 -57.54
C ASP A 13 12.25 22.88 -58.00
N PRO A 14 13.18 22.28 -57.22
CA PRO A 14 13.60 20.90 -57.56
C PRO A 14 14.08 19.99 -56.39
N SER A 15 13.82 18.68 -56.55
CA SER A 15 14.49 17.51 -55.91
C SER A 15 15.96 17.28 -56.37
N PRO A 16 16.74 16.20 -56.06
CA PRO A 16 16.57 15.02 -55.16
C PRO A 16 17.86 14.61 -54.37
N LEU A 17 17.82 13.55 -53.53
CA LEU A 17 18.83 12.46 -53.54
C LEU A 17 18.46 11.28 -52.62
N ASN A 18 18.70 10.10 -53.18
CA ASN A 18 18.28 8.75 -52.80
C ASN A 18 19.49 7.96 -52.27
N LYS A 19 19.29 7.03 -51.30
CA LYS A 19 19.95 5.70 -51.24
C LYS A 19 19.30 4.79 -50.18
N SER A 20 18.24 4.11 -50.61
CA SER A 20 18.06 2.64 -50.63
C SER A 20 18.58 1.70 -49.50
N ARG A 21 17.66 0.82 -49.07
CA ARG A 21 17.76 -0.68 -48.98
C ARG A 21 18.60 -1.27 -47.82
N LEU A 22 18.25 -2.33 -47.08
CA LEU A 22 17.32 -3.48 -47.08
C LEU A 22 17.05 -3.84 -45.59
N GLY A 23 16.08 -4.62 -45.13
CA GLY A 23 15.06 -5.51 -45.69
C GLY A 23 14.46 -6.30 -44.52
N MET A 24 13.15 -6.57 -44.57
CA MET A 24 12.45 -7.54 -43.71
C MET A 24 12.95 -8.96 -43.99
N PRO A 25 12.60 -9.93 -43.11
CA PRO A 25 11.58 -10.86 -43.58
C PRO A 25 10.46 -11.11 -42.56
N SER A 26 9.24 -11.17 -43.10
CA SER A 26 8.10 -11.88 -42.52
C SER A 26 8.33 -13.39 -42.56
N SER A 27 7.86 -14.09 -41.55
CA SER A 27 7.30 -15.44 -41.69
C SER A 27 6.22 -15.67 -40.62
N MET A 28 4.97 -15.49 -41.03
CA MET A 28 3.86 -16.26 -40.47
C MET A 28 3.95 -17.70 -41.00
N LEU A 29 3.64 -18.69 -40.17
CA LEU A 29 2.73 -19.81 -40.47
C LEU A 29 2.46 -20.60 -39.16
N PRO A 30 1.33 -21.35 -39.09
CA PRO A 30 0.60 -21.64 -37.85
C PRO A 30 1.04 -22.95 -37.21
N CYS A 31 0.95 -23.03 -35.88
CA CYS A 31 1.05 -24.32 -35.18
C CYS A 31 -0.28 -24.72 -34.58
N SER A 32 -0.69 -25.91 -34.98
CA SER A 32 -1.94 -26.61 -34.76
C SER A 32 -2.19 -27.02 -33.32
N GLN A 33 -3.48 -27.16 -33.01
CA GLN A 33 -4.02 -27.84 -31.84
C GLN A 33 -3.39 -29.21 -31.61
N SER A 34 -3.00 -29.48 -30.36
CA SER A 34 -3.13 -30.82 -29.79
C SER A 34 -3.60 -30.66 -28.35
N GLY A 35 -4.84 -31.08 -28.09
CA GLY A 35 -5.35 -31.26 -26.74
C GLY A 35 -4.76 -32.53 -26.16
N ALA A 36 -4.25 -32.44 -24.94
CA ALA A 36 -4.10 -33.57 -24.04
C ALA A 36 -4.74 -33.19 -22.71
N PRO A 37 -5.57 -34.05 -22.11
CA PRO A 37 -6.34 -33.70 -20.93
C PRO A 37 -5.41 -33.63 -19.71
N PHE A 38 -5.55 -32.57 -18.90
CA PHE A 38 -4.96 -32.54 -17.57
C PHE A 38 -5.65 -33.62 -16.72
N SER A 39 -4.92 -34.71 -16.47
CA SER A 39 -5.33 -35.78 -15.57
C SER A 39 -5.45 -35.22 -14.15
N SER A 40 -6.67 -35.17 -13.63
CA SER A 40 -6.98 -34.93 -12.22
C SER A 40 -6.42 -36.08 -11.39
N THR A 41 -5.14 -35.97 -11.01
CA THR A 41 -4.53 -36.92 -10.09
C THR A 41 -4.73 -36.35 -8.70
N MET A 42 -5.67 -36.95 -7.96
CA MET A 42 -5.88 -36.72 -6.52
C MET A 42 -4.52 -36.81 -5.81
N LEU A 43 -3.94 -35.68 -5.43
CA LEU A 43 -2.78 -35.63 -4.56
C LEU A 43 -3.23 -35.97 -3.15
N THR A 44 -3.15 -37.24 -2.78
CA THR A 44 -3.08 -37.65 -1.38
C THR A 44 -1.82 -37.03 -0.77
N ALA A 45 -2.00 -36.03 0.09
CA ALA A 45 -0.93 -35.37 0.82
C ALA A 45 -0.14 -36.39 1.65
N PRO A 46 1.17 -36.60 1.40
CA PRO A 46 1.99 -37.39 2.28
C PRO A 46 2.34 -36.53 3.50
N ARG A 47 2.00 -37.00 4.70
CA ARG A 47 2.52 -36.46 5.97
C ARG A 47 4.06 -36.50 5.94
N LYS A 48 4.70 -35.42 5.50
CA LYS A 48 6.16 -35.25 5.60
C LYS A 48 6.51 -34.80 7.02
N LYS A 49 7.54 -35.43 7.59
CA LYS A 49 8.17 -35.05 8.86
C LYS A 49 8.65 -33.58 8.78
N PRO A 50 8.64 -32.83 9.91
CA PRO A 50 9.05 -31.43 9.90
C PRO A 50 10.49 -31.32 9.38
N GLY A 51 10.71 -30.40 8.44
CA GLY A 51 12.03 -30.02 7.96
C GLY A 51 12.94 -29.61 9.13
N LYS A 52 14.25 -29.80 8.97
CA LYS A 52 15.24 -29.40 9.98
C LYS A 52 15.04 -27.92 10.33
N LEU A 53 14.80 -27.63 11.60
CA LEU A 53 14.63 -26.29 12.20
C LEU A 53 15.81 -25.31 11.95
N ASP A 54 16.89 -25.76 11.31
CA ASP A 54 18.14 -25.04 11.09
C ASP A 54 18.06 -24.00 9.95
N ASP A 55 17.19 -24.19 8.95
CA ASP A 55 17.12 -23.29 7.77
C ASP A 55 16.58 -21.90 8.12
N VAL A 56 15.60 -21.82 9.04
CA VAL A 56 14.98 -20.55 9.46
C VAL A 56 15.89 -19.75 10.40
N ARG A 57 16.72 -20.41 11.22
CA ARG A 57 17.75 -19.76 12.04
C ARG A 57 18.88 -19.20 11.17
N SER A 58 19.33 -19.95 10.18
CA SER A 58 20.45 -19.57 9.31
C SER A 58 20.13 -18.38 8.40
N ASN A 59 18.85 -18.15 8.11
CA ASN A 59 18.38 -17.08 7.22
C ASN A 59 17.99 -15.77 7.95
N GLY A 60 18.18 -15.66 9.28
CA GLY A 60 17.88 -14.42 10.03
C GLY A 60 16.39 -14.08 10.16
N TRP A 61 15.49 -14.99 9.76
CA TRP A 61 14.03 -14.76 9.78
C TRP A 61 13.49 -14.66 11.20
N LEU A 62 14.08 -15.42 12.13
CA LEU A 62 13.74 -15.34 13.55
C LEU A 62 14.03 -13.95 14.13
N ASP A 63 15.15 -13.34 13.76
CA ASP A 63 15.51 -12.00 14.24
C ASP A 63 14.57 -10.95 13.65
N ALA A 64 14.14 -11.12 12.39
CA ALA A 64 13.08 -10.30 11.77
C ALA A 64 11.72 -10.46 12.48
N MET A 65 11.34 -11.69 12.84
CA MET A 65 10.09 -11.94 13.58
C MET A 65 10.14 -11.34 14.99
N GLN A 66 11.28 -11.42 15.68
CA GLN A 66 11.45 -10.84 17.02
C GLN A 66 11.46 -9.31 16.98
N SER A 67 12.18 -8.69 16.04
CA SER A 67 12.24 -7.23 15.87
C SER A 67 10.92 -6.61 15.42
N SER A 68 10.05 -7.38 14.74
CA SER A 68 8.70 -6.96 14.38
C SER A 68 7.69 -6.98 15.56
N SER A 69 8.10 -7.44 16.74
CA SER A 69 7.27 -7.42 17.94
C SER A 69 7.26 -6.02 18.57
N PRO A 70 6.09 -5.43 18.89
CA PRO A 70 6.05 -4.17 19.63
C PRO A 70 6.82 -4.28 20.95
N PRO A 71 7.53 -3.23 21.40
CA PRO A 71 8.13 -3.24 22.73
C PRO A 71 7.01 -3.49 23.75
N ARG A 72 7.18 -4.49 24.63
CA ARG A 72 6.24 -4.73 25.73
C ARG A 72 5.98 -3.40 26.44
N LYS A 73 4.72 -2.96 26.53
CA LYS A 73 4.32 -1.94 27.52
C LYS A 73 4.68 -2.53 28.88
N LYS A 74 5.83 -2.13 29.44
CA LYS A 74 6.13 -2.40 30.85
C LYS A 74 5.08 -1.62 31.64
N ILE A 75 4.07 -2.32 32.14
CA ILE A 75 3.32 -1.86 33.29
C ILE A 75 4.34 -1.88 34.43
N VAL A 76 5.01 -0.76 34.66
CA VAL A 76 5.84 -0.57 35.84
C VAL A 76 4.86 -0.42 37.00
N LYS A 77 4.62 -1.52 37.70
CA LYS A 77 4.04 -1.50 39.03
C LYS A 77 5.21 -1.26 39.99
N ASP A 78 5.13 -0.15 40.72
CA ASP A 78 6.03 0.41 41.73
C ASP A 78 7.19 -0.47 42.24
N PHE A 79 8.40 0.08 42.23
CA PHE A 79 9.15 0.49 43.42
C PHE A 79 10.55 1.00 42.99
N GLY A 80 10.80 2.31 43.15
CA GLY A 80 12.15 2.86 43.40
C GLY A 80 12.92 3.50 42.23
N VAL A 81 13.14 4.81 42.38
CA VAL A 81 14.20 5.67 41.80
C VAL A 81 14.01 6.13 40.34
N GLU A 82 13.44 7.32 40.20
CA GLU A 82 13.42 8.17 39.01
C GLU A 82 14.84 8.66 38.66
N VAL A 83 15.52 8.01 37.69
CA VAL A 83 16.69 8.59 36.98
C VAL A 83 16.73 8.08 35.53
N ALA A 84 15.61 8.16 34.79
CA ALA A 84 15.56 7.68 33.40
C ALA A 84 14.76 8.59 32.42
N SER A 85 14.38 9.82 32.83
CA SER A 85 13.55 10.71 32.01
C SER A 85 14.34 11.62 31.04
N ASP A 86 15.51 12.10 31.43
CA ASP A 86 16.19 13.16 30.67
C ASP A 86 16.70 12.70 29.29
N ASP A 87 17.28 11.51 29.19
CA ASP A 87 17.83 11.01 27.92
C ASP A 87 16.74 10.66 26.90
N SER A 88 15.60 10.10 27.35
CA SER A 88 14.49 9.78 26.44
C SER A 88 13.85 11.04 25.85
N ASP A 89 13.71 12.08 26.67
CA ASP A 89 13.12 13.34 26.25
C ASP A 89 14.06 14.09 25.29
N ILE A 90 15.38 14.05 25.53
CA ILE A 90 16.38 14.60 24.61
C ILE A 90 16.32 13.90 23.24
N VAL A 91 16.28 12.57 23.21
CA VAL A 91 16.21 11.79 21.95
C VAL A 91 14.91 12.10 21.20
N TYR A 92 13.78 12.16 21.91
CA TYR A 92 12.50 12.51 21.30
C TYR A 92 12.49 13.94 20.75
N ASN A 93 13.02 14.91 21.50
CA ASN A 93 13.11 16.31 21.06
C ASN A 93 14.03 16.46 19.85
N SER A 94 15.18 15.78 19.82
CA SER A 94 16.07 15.76 18.66
C SER A 94 15.39 15.15 17.43
N TRP A 95 14.62 14.08 17.63
CA TRP A 95 13.81 13.47 16.58
C TRP A 95 12.73 14.42 16.05
N MET A 96 12.03 15.15 16.92
CA MET A 96 11.04 16.16 16.54
C MET A 96 11.63 17.35 15.77
N LEU A 97 12.91 17.67 15.95
CA LEU A 97 13.60 18.66 15.11
C LEU A 97 13.81 18.15 13.68
N LYS A 98 14.05 16.85 13.52
CA LYS A 98 14.22 16.20 12.21
C LYS A 98 12.88 15.94 11.50
N TYR A 99 11.84 15.65 12.27
CA TYR A 99 10.49 15.36 11.79
C TYR A 99 9.47 16.21 12.56
N PRO A 100 9.33 17.50 12.24
CA PRO A 100 8.46 18.41 12.98
C PRO A 100 6.99 18.01 12.86
N SER A 101 6.20 18.37 13.88
CA SER A 101 4.77 18.09 13.92
C SER A 101 4.07 18.75 12.72
N ALA A 102 3.25 17.99 12.00
CA ALA A 102 2.46 18.52 10.90
C ALA A 102 1.38 19.51 11.37
N LEU A 103 0.86 19.36 12.60
CA LEU A 103 -0.04 20.34 13.21
C LEU A 103 0.68 21.67 13.48
N ASN A 104 1.89 21.63 14.06
CA ASN A 104 2.68 22.84 14.28
C ASN A 104 3.19 23.46 12.98
N SER A 105 3.33 22.64 11.93
CA SER A 105 3.76 23.07 10.59
C SER A 105 2.58 23.37 9.66
N PHE A 106 1.34 23.40 10.16
CA PHE A 106 0.14 23.49 9.33
C PHE A 106 0.14 24.72 8.42
N ASP A 107 0.51 25.89 8.96
CA ASP A 107 0.63 27.13 8.19
C ASP A 107 1.66 27.01 7.05
N HIS A 108 2.75 26.29 7.25
CA HIS A 108 3.74 26.04 6.20
C HIS A 108 3.17 25.15 5.09
N ILE A 109 2.44 24.09 5.46
CA ILE A 109 1.80 23.17 4.52
C ILE A 109 0.78 23.90 3.66
N ILE A 110 -0.15 24.65 4.28
CA ILE A 110 -1.20 25.37 3.54
C ILE A 110 -0.63 26.52 2.70
N ASN A 111 0.46 27.16 3.13
CA ASN A 111 1.14 28.17 2.31
C ASN A 111 1.75 27.55 1.04
N ARG A 112 2.28 26.33 1.12
CA ARG A 112 2.74 25.58 -0.05
C ARG A 112 1.60 25.09 -0.93
N ALA A 113 0.43 24.85 -0.33
CA ALA A 113 -0.78 24.43 -1.03
C ALA A 113 -1.52 25.57 -1.75
N LYS A 114 -1.09 26.84 -1.58
CA LYS A 114 -1.69 27.97 -2.30
C LYS A 114 -1.63 27.73 -3.81
N ASP A 115 -2.77 27.93 -4.46
CA ASP A 115 -2.97 27.73 -5.90
C ASP A 115 -2.73 26.29 -6.39
N LYS A 116 -2.69 25.31 -5.47
CA LYS A 116 -2.52 23.89 -5.78
C LYS A 116 -3.73 23.08 -5.35
N GLU A 117 -4.00 22.01 -6.08
CA GLU A 117 -4.93 20.97 -5.67
C GLU A 117 -4.28 20.06 -4.63
N ILE A 118 -4.92 19.87 -3.48
CA ILE A 118 -4.44 18.94 -2.45
C ILE A 118 -5.04 17.56 -2.72
N VAL A 119 -4.21 16.53 -2.69
CA VAL A 119 -4.65 15.12 -2.77
C VAL A 119 -4.22 14.41 -1.51
N ILE A 120 -5.13 13.68 -0.87
CA ILE A 120 -4.90 13.04 0.43
C ILE A 120 -4.80 11.53 0.27
N PHE A 121 -3.72 10.96 0.78
CA PHE A 121 -3.49 9.51 0.85
C PHE A 121 -3.35 9.09 2.31
N LEU A 122 -4.10 8.07 2.70
CA LEU A 122 -4.20 7.64 4.10
C LEU A 122 -3.91 6.14 4.18
N ASP A 123 -2.96 5.76 5.01
CA ASP A 123 -2.91 4.40 5.52
C ASP A 123 -4.07 4.14 6.51
N TYR A 124 -4.37 2.88 6.82
CA TYR A 124 -5.47 2.51 7.71
C TYR A 124 -5.03 2.13 9.14
N ASP A 125 -4.31 1.02 9.29
CA ASP A 125 -3.99 0.42 10.58
C ASP A 125 -2.82 1.14 11.25
N GLY A 126 -3.04 1.77 12.40
CA GLY A 126 -2.05 2.61 13.07
C GLY A 126 -2.13 4.09 12.68
N THR A 127 -2.91 4.40 11.63
CA THR A 127 -3.08 5.76 11.09
C THR A 127 -4.49 6.29 11.33
N LEU A 128 -5.51 5.63 10.77
CA LEU A 128 -6.92 5.99 10.95
C LEU A 128 -7.60 5.19 12.06
N SER A 129 -7.15 3.95 12.27
CA SER A 129 -7.59 3.09 13.38
C SER A 129 -6.40 2.75 14.27
N PRO A 130 -6.56 2.67 15.61
CA PRO A 130 -5.51 2.16 16.46
C PRO A 130 -5.17 0.70 16.13
N ILE A 131 -3.93 0.30 16.41
CA ILE A 131 -3.50 -1.10 16.28
C ILE A 131 -4.11 -1.92 17.41
N VAL A 132 -4.88 -2.93 17.03
CA VAL A 132 -5.59 -3.84 17.94
C VAL A 132 -5.13 -5.29 17.73
N ASP A 133 -5.41 -6.15 18.71
CA ASP A 133 -5.06 -7.58 18.65
C ASP A 133 -5.92 -8.38 17.69
N ASP A 134 -7.19 -8.00 17.55
CA ASP A 134 -8.11 -8.57 16.58
C ASP A 134 -8.25 -7.62 15.39
N PRO A 135 -7.64 -7.94 14.23
CA PRO A 135 -7.72 -7.09 13.04
C PRO A 135 -9.15 -6.83 12.58
N ASP A 136 -10.11 -7.72 12.89
CA ASP A 136 -11.51 -7.53 12.51
C ASP A 136 -12.21 -6.43 13.34
N ARG A 137 -11.55 -5.92 14.39
CA ARG A 137 -12.04 -4.88 15.30
C ARG A 137 -11.26 -3.57 15.24
N ALA A 138 -10.41 -3.41 14.23
CA ALA A 138 -9.68 -2.17 13.98
C ALA A 138 -10.64 -1.11 13.39
N PHE A 139 -11.54 -0.58 14.21
CA PHE A 139 -12.51 0.42 13.80
C PHE A 139 -11.97 1.85 14.00
N MET A 140 -12.30 2.75 13.08
CA MET A 140 -12.14 4.18 13.30
C MET A 140 -13.09 4.66 14.40
N SER A 141 -12.69 5.69 15.14
CA SER A 141 -13.63 6.43 15.99
C SER A 141 -14.64 7.20 15.12
N ALA A 142 -15.81 7.52 15.68
CA ALA A 142 -16.80 8.36 14.99
C ALA A 142 -16.22 9.73 14.57
N ASP A 143 -15.34 10.28 15.40
CA ASP A 143 -14.62 11.53 15.13
C ASP A 143 -13.64 11.40 13.96
N MET A 144 -12.89 10.30 13.87
CA MET A 144 -11.99 10.04 12.75
C MET A 144 -12.79 9.82 11.47
N HIS A 145 -13.83 9.00 11.53
CA HIS A 145 -14.71 8.75 10.38
C HIS A 145 -15.30 10.06 9.84
N SER A 146 -15.76 10.95 10.72
CA SER A 146 -16.28 12.27 10.32
C SER A 146 -15.19 13.16 9.72
N ALA A 147 -13.95 13.10 10.24
CA ALA A 147 -12.82 13.83 9.68
C ALA A 147 -12.47 13.34 8.27
N VAL A 148 -12.34 12.02 8.06
CA VAL A 148 -12.06 11.43 6.75
C VAL A 148 -13.15 11.79 5.74
N LYS A 149 -14.43 11.69 6.15
CA LYS A 149 -15.56 12.10 5.31
C LYS A 149 -15.47 13.57 4.91
N GLY A 150 -15.21 14.46 5.86
CA GLY A 150 -15.07 15.89 5.57
C GLY A 150 -13.92 16.17 4.60
N VAL A 151 -12.79 15.50 4.76
CA VAL A 151 -11.64 15.68 3.84
C VAL A 151 -12.01 15.19 2.43
N ALA A 152 -12.70 14.05 2.32
CA ALA A 152 -13.13 13.48 1.05
C ALA A 152 -14.15 14.35 0.29
N GLU A 153 -14.91 15.19 0.99
CA GLU A 153 -15.83 16.15 0.39
C GLU A 153 -15.09 17.29 -0.35
N TYR A 154 -13.90 17.65 0.13
CA TYR A 154 -13.13 18.79 -0.35
C TYR A 154 -11.90 18.43 -1.19
N PHE A 155 -11.37 17.22 -1.03
CA PHE A 155 -10.11 16.79 -1.61
C PHE A 155 -10.21 15.37 -2.15
N PRO A 156 -9.66 15.08 -3.35
CA PRO A 156 -9.48 13.69 -3.79
C PRO A 156 -8.73 12.89 -2.73
N THR A 157 -9.35 11.84 -2.22
CA THR A 157 -8.85 11.10 -1.06
C THR A 157 -8.83 9.60 -1.32
N ALA A 158 -7.70 8.95 -1.01
CA ALA A 158 -7.52 7.52 -1.14
C ALA A 158 -7.04 6.88 0.16
N ILE A 159 -7.60 5.71 0.48
CA ILE A 159 -7.09 4.83 1.54
C ILE A 159 -6.22 3.73 0.92
N ILE A 160 -4.96 3.65 1.32
CA ILE A 160 -3.98 2.66 0.85
C ILE A 160 -3.57 1.74 1.99
N SER A 161 -4.06 0.50 1.97
CA SER A 161 -3.92 -0.46 3.07
C SER A 161 -3.29 -1.79 2.64
N GLY A 162 -2.63 -2.47 3.58
CA GLY A 162 -2.22 -3.87 3.42
C GLY A 162 -3.38 -4.86 3.44
N ARG A 163 -4.52 -4.47 4.03
CA ARG A 163 -5.76 -5.29 4.06
C ARG A 163 -6.31 -5.51 2.66
N SER A 164 -7.18 -6.52 2.49
CA SER A 164 -7.98 -6.58 1.26
C SER A 164 -8.83 -5.33 1.13
N ARG A 165 -9.02 -4.90 -0.11
CA ARG A 165 -9.83 -3.73 -0.45
C ARG A 165 -11.23 -3.83 0.13
N ASP A 166 -11.89 -4.98 -0.02
CA ASP A 166 -13.25 -5.18 0.49
C ASP A 166 -13.30 -5.04 2.02
N LYS A 167 -12.28 -5.52 2.75
CA LYS A 167 -12.23 -5.43 4.20
C LYS A 167 -12.08 -3.99 4.67
N VAL A 168 -11.16 -3.22 4.06
CA VAL A 168 -11.00 -1.81 4.43
C VAL A 168 -12.21 -0.97 4.01
N TYR A 169 -12.84 -1.30 2.88
CA TYR A 169 -14.11 -0.69 2.47
C TYR A 169 -15.22 -0.93 3.49
N GLU A 170 -15.40 -2.18 3.94
CA GLU A 170 -16.40 -2.54 4.97
C GLU A 170 -16.17 -1.82 6.30
N LEU A 171 -14.91 -1.58 6.69
CA LEU A 171 -14.57 -0.87 7.92
C LEU A 171 -14.74 0.65 7.83
N VAL A 172 -14.67 1.22 6.63
CA VAL A 172 -14.71 2.67 6.39
C VAL A 172 -16.10 3.13 5.95
N GLY A 173 -16.70 2.48 4.96
CA GLY A 173 -18.08 2.73 4.53
C GLY A 173 -18.34 4.05 3.81
N LEU A 174 -17.34 4.67 3.16
CA LEU A 174 -17.46 5.92 2.42
C LEU A 174 -17.29 5.66 0.92
N ALA A 175 -18.32 5.91 0.11
CA ALA A 175 -18.32 5.54 -1.31
C ALA A 175 -17.59 6.54 -2.22
N GLU A 176 -17.31 7.73 -1.69
CA GLU A 176 -16.59 8.83 -2.33
C GLU A 176 -15.06 8.64 -2.33
N LEU A 177 -14.55 7.67 -1.56
CA LEU A 177 -13.12 7.42 -1.46
C LEU A 177 -12.61 6.46 -2.54
N TYR A 178 -11.34 6.66 -2.89
CA TYR A 178 -10.53 5.63 -3.54
C TYR A 178 -10.07 4.59 -2.51
N TYR A 179 -10.10 3.31 -2.86
CA TYR A 179 -9.64 2.24 -1.99
C TYR A 179 -8.60 1.38 -2.67
N ALA A 180 -7.40 1.35 -2.10
CA ALA A 180 -6.27 0.58 -2.58
C ALA A 180 -5.90 -0.48 -1.53
N GLY A 181 -6.42 -1.69 -1.71
CA GLY A 181 -6.12 -2.84 -0.85
C GLY A 181 -4.88 -3.61 -1.30
N SER A 182 -4.45 -4.55 -0.47
CA SER A 182 -3.35 -5.47 -0.74
C SER A 182 -2.05 -4.74 -1.08
N HIS A 183 -1.73 -3.70 -0.29
CA HIS A 183 -0.63 -2.76 -0.54
C HIS A 183 -0.75 -2.02 -1.88
N GLY A 184 -1.98 -1.76 -2.32
CA GLY A 184 -2.28 -1.06 -3.55
C GLY A 184 -2.36 -1.94 -4.80
N MET A 185 -2.38 -3.26 -4.69
CA MET A 185 -2.60 -4.16 -5.82
C MET A 185 -4.08 -4.38 -6.17
N ASP A 186 -5.01 -3.89 -5.35
CA ASP A 186 -6.45 -3.88 -5.65
C ASP A 186 -7.03 -2.48 -5.44
N ILE A 187 -7.06 -1.67 -6.49
CA ILE A 187 -7.54 -0.29 -6.44
C ILE A 187 -8.96 -0.21 -6.97
N MET A 188 -9.86 0.43 -6.23
CA MET A 188 -11.22 0.75 -6.63
C MET A 188 -11.43 2.26 -6.63
N PHE A 189 -12.08 2.71 -7.69
CA PHE A 189 -12.40 4.10 -7.95
C PHE A 189 -13.80 4.45 -7.39
N PRO A 190 -14.02 5.71 -6.96
CA PRO A 190 -15.34 6.18 -6.62
C PRO A 190 -16.26 6.15 -7.85
N VAL A 191 -17.55 5.90 -7.61
CA VAL A 191 -18.53 5.61 -8.66
C VAL A 191 -18.79 6.80 -9.60
N GLN A 192 -18.52 8.03 -9.16
CA GLN A 192 -18.87 9.26 -9.90
C GLN A 192 -17.77 9.76 -10.85
N GLU A 193 -16.51 9.34 -10.70
CA GLU A 193 -15.36 9.95 -11.42
C GLU A 193 -14.99 9.25 -12.74
N THR A 194 -15.96 8.66 -13.43
CA THR A 194 -15.69 7.78 -14.58
C THR A 194 -15.66 8.49 -15.94
N SER A 195 -16.02 9.77 -15.99
CA SER A 195 -16.27 10.52 -17.23
C SER A 195 -15.00 10.87 -18.01
N SER A 196 -13.82 10.89 -17.36
CA SER A 196 -12.56 11.37 -17.95
C SER A 196 -11.41 10.35 -17.96
N LEU A 197 -11.62 9.14 -17.43
CA LEU A 197 -10.56 8.16 -17.27
C LEU A 197 -10.28 7.38 -18.57
N HIS A 198 -9.00 7.24 -18.91
CA HIS A 198 -8.54 6.41 -20.03
C HIS A 198 -9.05 4.96 -19.89
N GLN A 199 -10.00 4.57 -20.74
CA GLN A 199 -10.73 3.28 -20.69
C GLN A 199 -9.84 2.03 -20.74
N ASN A 200 -8.56 2.14 -21.10
CA ASN A 200 -7.65 1.01 -21.26
C ASN A 200 -6.93 0.57 -19.97
N THR A 201 -7.10 1.30 -18.86
CA THR A 201 -6.32 1.04 -17.63
C THR A 201 -7.11 0.27 -16.57
N TYR A 202 -8.45 0.31 -16.59
CA TYR A 202 -9.28 -0.28 -15.52
C TYR A 202 -10.22 -1.37 -16.03
N ILE A 203 -10.57 -2.28 -15.12
CA ILE A 203 -11.49 -3.39 -15.33
C ILE A 203 -12.84 -2.99 -14.73
N ARG A 204 -13.91 -3.04 -15.54
CA ARG A 204 -15.28 -2.95 -15.03
C ARG A 204 -15.64 -4.26 -14.34
N SER A 205 -16.09 -4.17 -13.10
CA SER A 205 -16.53 -5.30 -12.29
C SER A 205 -17.82 -4.93 -11.55
N THR A 206 -18.37 -5.88 -10.81
CA THR A 206 -19.51 -5.64 -9.92
C THR A 206 -19.11 -5.92 -8.48
N ASP A 207 -19.51 -5.04 -7.57
CA ASP A 207 -19.35 -5.30 -6.13
C ASP A 207 -20.28 -6.43 -5.66
N LYS A 208 -20.21 -6.76 -4.36
CA LYS A 208 -21.04 -7.81 -3.73
C LYS A 208 -22.55 -7.54 -3.83
N GLN A 209 -22.96 -6.31 -4.15
CA GLN A 209 -24.34 -5.86 -4.26
C GLN A 209 -24.79 -5.72 -5.72
N GLY A 210 -23.91 -6.06 -6.68
CA GLY A 210 -24.19 -5.99 -8.12
C GLY A 210 -24.00 -4.60 -8.73
N LYS A 211 -23.42 -3.63 -8.00
CA LYS A 211 -23.16 -2.29 -8.51
C LYS A 211 -21.86 -2.27 -9.31
N GLU A 212 -21.85 -1.59 -10.45
CA GLU A 212 -20.64 -1.42 -11.25
C GLU A 212 -19.55 -0.67 -10.46
N VAL A 213 -18.34 -1.23 -10.51
CA VAL A 213 -17.12 -0.66 -9.93
C VAL A 213 -15.99 -0.74 -10.95
N ASN A 214 -15.15 0.29 -10.99
CA ASN A 214 -13.92 0.27 -11.78
C ASN A 214 -12.77 -0.15 -10.90
N LEU A 215 -11.97 -1.10 -11.38
CA LEU A 215 -10.87 -1.69 -10.64
C LEU A 215 -9.55 -1.57 -11.41
N PHE A 216 -8.46 -1.37 -10.69
CA PHE A 216 -7.11 -1.54 -11.22
C PHE A 216 -6.37 -2.61 -10.41
N GLN A 217 -5.88 -3.64 -11.09
CA GLN A 217 -5.36 -4.86 -10.47
C GLN A 217 -4.09 -5.35 -11.20
N PRO A 218 -2.92 -4.74 -10.95
CA PRO A 218 -1.70 -5.02 -11.69
C PRO A 218 -1.16 -6.43 -11.46
N ALA A 219 -1.62 -7.10 -10.39
CA ALA A 219 -1.21 -8.44 -10.00
C ALA A 219 -2.25 -9.54 -10.34
N SER A 220 -3.23 -9.26 -11.20
CA SER A 220 -4.36 -10.17 -11.50
C SER A 220 -3.94 -11.61 -11.84
N GLU A 221 -2.83 -11.79 -12.55
CA GLU A 221 -2.31 -13.11 -12.92
C GLU A 221 -1.89 -13.98 -11.72
N PHE A 222 -1.65 -13.37 -10.54
CA PHE A 222 -1.22 -14.08 -9.34
C PHE A 222 -2.38 -14.61 -8.49
N ILE A 223 -3.63 -14.17 -8.73
CA ILE A 223 -4.78 -14.54 -7.89
C ILE A 223 -4.91 -16.07 -7.71
N PRO A 224 -4.87 -16.90 -8.77
CA PRO A 224 -4.99 -18.35 -8.60
C PRO A 224 -3.88 -18.95 -7.73
N MET A 225 -2.65 -18.44 -7.88
CA MET A 225 -1.49 -18.88 -7.11
C MET A 225 -1.61 -18.46 -5.63
N ILE A 226 -2.04 -17.23 -5.37
CA ILE A 226 -2.26 -16.75 -4.00
C ILE A 226 -3.37 -17.56 -3.31
N ASP A 227 -4.46 -17.87 -4.00
CA ASP A 227 -5.54 -18.70 -3.46
C ASP A 227 -5.09 -20.14 -3.14
N GLU A 228 -4.22 -20.72 -3.97
CA GLU A 228 -3.61 -22.03 -3.72
C GLU A 228 -2.70 -22.00 -2.49
N VAL A 229 -1.82 -21.00 -2.39
CA VAL A 229 -0.92 -20.81 -1.25
C VAL A 229 -1.72 -20.55 0.03
N PHE A 230 -2.77 -19.74 -0.03
CA PHE A 230 -3.67 -19.50 1.10
C PHE A 230 -4.26 -20.81 1.64
N LYS A 231 -4.86 -21.63 0.78
CA LYS A 231 -5.45 -22.92 1.17
C LYS A 231 -4.41 -23.85 1.79
N THR A 232 -3.21 -23.89 1.21
CA THR A 232 -2.10 -24.70 1.70
C THR A 232 -1.65 -24.22 3.09
N LEU A 233 -1.47 -22.91 3.26
CA LEU A 233 -1.06 -22.30 4.53
C LEU A 233 -2.09 -22.53 5.64
N VAL A 234 -3.38 -22.42 5.33
CA VAL A 234 -4.47 -22.76 6.27
C VAL A 234 -4.33 -24.20 6.76
N GLU A 235 -4.12 -25.15 5.85
CA GLU A 235 -4.02 -26.57 6.19
C GLU A 235 -2.77 -26.90 7.01
N VAL A 236 -1.60 -26.36 6.65
CA VAL A 236 -0.34 -26.69 7.36
C VAL A 236 -0.20 -25.97 8.71
N THR A 237 -0.95 -24.88 8.94
CA THR A 237 -0.90 -24.13 10.20
C THR A 237 -2.06 -24.42 11.16
N LYS A 238 -3.06 -25.22 10.76
CA LYS A 238 -4.30 -25.45 11.53
C LYS A 238 -4.09 -25.96 12.96
N ASP A 239 -3.03 -26.74 13.19
CA ASP A 239 -2.73 -27.33 14.51
C ASP A 239 -1.91 -26.37 15.41
N ILE A 240 -1.49 -25.22 14.88
CA ILE A 240 -0.73 -24.21 15.62
C ILE A 240 -1.72 -23.26 16.30
N LYS A 241 -2.04 -23.55 17.57
CA LYS A 241 -2.96 -22.74 18.36
C LYS A 241 -2.53 -21.26 18.40
N GLY A 242 -3.43 -20.38 17.94
CA GLY A 242 -3.21 -18.93 17.91
C GLY A 242 -2.65 -18.39 16.59
N ALA A 243 -2.23 -19.26 15.66
CA ALA A 243 -1.93 -18.84 14.29
C ALA A 243 -3.25 -18.61 13.52
N LYS A 244 -3.31 -17.54 12.72
CA LYS A 244 -4.45 -17.23 11.84
C LYS A 244 -3.91 -16.92 10.45
N VAL A 245 -4.47 -17.56 9.43
CA VAL A 245 -4.16 -17.27 8.03
C VAL A 245 -5.28 -16.43 7.44
N GLU A 246 -4.94 -15.35 6.74
CA GLU A 246 -5.89 -14.41 6.15
C GLU A 246 -5.58 -14.22 4.66
N ASN A 247 -6.63 -14.27 3.83
CA ASN A 247 -6.53 -13.99 2.40
C ASN A 247 -6.84 -12.51 2.15
N HIS A 248 -5.88 -11.80 1.59
CA HIS A 248 -6.02 -10.40 1.19
C HIS A 248 -6.12 -10.25 -0.34
N LYS A 249 -6.59 -11.26 -1.06
CA LYS A 249 -6.73 -11.36 -2.53
C LYS A 249 -5.42 -11.46 -3.30
N PHE A 250 -4.54 -10.46 -3.14
CA PHE A 250 -3.20 -10.46 -3.75
C PHE A 250 -2.09 -10.79 -2.75
N CYS A 251 -2.41 -10.92 -1.46
CA CYS A 251 -1.48 -11.33 -0.43
C CYS A 251 -2.11 -12.40 0.46
N THR A 252 -1.27 -13.22 1.10
CA THR A 252 -1.69 -14.08 2.21
C THR A 252 -0.89 -13.74 3.45
N SER A 253 -1.58 -13.52 4.57
CA SER A 253 -0.96 -13.20 5.85
C SER A 253 -1.08 -14.36 6.82
N VAL A 254 0.00 -14.69 7.52
CA VAL A 254 0.04 -15.66 8.62
C VAL A 254 0.38 -14.91 9.90
N HIS A 255 -0.65 -14.63 10.67
CA HIS A 255 -0.57 -13.95 11.96
C HIS A 255 -0.10 -14.92 13.03
N TYR A 256 0.92 -14.55 13.79
CA TYR A 256 1.46 -15.36 14.90
C TYR A 256 1.42 -14.62 16.24
N ARG A 257 0.69 -13.49 16.31
CA ARG A 257 0.58 -12.66 17.51
C ARG A 257 0.03 -13.42 18.72
N ASN A 258 -0.97 -14.27 18.49
CA ASN A 258 -1.68 -14.99 19.54
C ASN A 258 -1.14 -16.40 19.78
N VAL A 259 0.01 -16.74 19.17
CA VAL A 259 0.69 -18.03 19.40
C VAL A 259 1.35 -17.99 20.78
N ASP A 260 0.93 -18.90 21.68
CA ASP A 260 1.21 -18.93 23.12
C ASP A 260 2.72 -18.73 23.45
N GLU A 261 3.01 -17.71 24.29
CA GLU A 261 4.35 -17.26 24.72
C GLU A 261 4.98 -18.12 25.86
N LYS A 262 4.38 -19.23 26.30
CA LYS A 262 4.98 -20.14 27.30
C LYS A 262 6.33 -20.71 26.84
N VAL A 263 7.12 -21.36 27.72
CA VAL A 263 8.52 -21.83 27.51
C VAL A 263 8.83 -22.53 26.15
N ARG A 264 7.83 -23.03 25.40
CA ARG A 264 7.96 -23.58 24.04
C ARG A 264 7.60 -22.61 22.88
N ALA A 265 7.32 -21.34 23.16
CA ALA A 265 6.88 -20.31 22.20
C ALA A 265 7.90 -20.07 21.09
N PHE A 266 9.18 -20.11 21.45
CA PHE A 266 10.29 -20.07 20.51
C PHE A 266 10.18 -21.15 19.42
N LEU A 267 9.74 -22.36 19.81
CA LEU A 267 9.53 -23.46 18.86
C LEU A 267 8.25 -23.27 18.04
N SER A 268 7.20 -22.69 18.62
CA SER A 268 5.94 -22.45 17.92
C SER A 268 6.06 -21.38 16.83
N TRP A 269 6.72 -20.24 17.11
CA TRP A 269 6.99 -19.21 16.09
C TRP A 269 7.89 -19.74 14.98
N LEU A 270 8.91 -20.51 15.36
CA LEU A 270 9.79 -21.19 14.41
C LEU A 270 9.03 -22.20 13.54
N THR A 271 8.04 -22.90 14.12
CA THR A 271 7.17 -23.81 13.37
C THR A 271 6.33 -23.04 12.35
N VAL A 272 5.73 -21.90 12.73
CA VAL A 272 4.99 -21.04 11.78
C VAL A 272 5.90 -20.59 10.64
N ALA A 273 7.08 -20.07 10.96
CA ALA A 273 8.05 -19.62 9.96
C ALA A 273 8.49 -20.75 9.03
N GLN A 274 8.73 -21.94 9.57
CA GLN A 274 9.11 -23.13 8.80
C GLN A 274 7.97 -23.57 7.87
N CYS A 275 6.73 -23.59 8.35
CA CYS A 275 5.57 -23.91 7.51
C CYS A 275 5.44 -22.94 6.33
N VAL A 276 5.57 -21.63 6.57
CA VAL A 276 5.52 -20.62 5.49
C VAL A 276 6.69 -20.79 4.53
N HIS A 277 7.90 -20.99 5.06
CA HIS A 277 9.11 -21.20 4.27
C HIS A 277 8.99 -22.42 3.35
N ASP A 278 8.54 -23.56 3.88
CA ASP A 278 8.44 -24.80 3.14
C ASP A 278 7.39 -24.72 2.03
N VAL A 279 6.27 -24.02 2.27
CA VAL A 279 5.30 -23.74 1.20
C VAL A 279 5.94 -22.89 0.12
N LEU A 280 6.63 -21.80 0.47
CA LEU A 280 7.19 -20.86 -0.50
C LEU A 280 8.31 -21.43 -1.39
N LYS A 281 8.95 -22.54 -1.02
CA LYS A 281 9.97 -23.22 -1.85
C LYS A 281 9.47 -23.57 -3.25
N ASP A 282 8.18 -23.89 -3.36
CA ASP A 282 7.54 -24.28 -4.62
C ASP A 282 7.01 -23.07 -5.41
N TYR A 283 7.10 -21.84 -4.87
CA TYR A 283 6.54 -20.62 -5.47
C TYR A 283 7.60 -19.49 -5.60
N PRO A 284 8.57 -19.60 -6.52
CA PRO A 284 9.66 -18.62 -6.67
C PRO A 284 9.20 -17.23 -7.13
N ARG A 285 7.97 -17.10 -7.65
CA ARG A 285 7.37 -15.81 -8.02
C ARG A 285 6.71 -15.09 -6.84
N LEU A 286 6.75 -15.66 -5.64
CA LEU A 286 6.26 -15.07 -4.41
C LEU A 286 7.44 -14.77 -3.47
N ARG A 287 7.27 -13.75 -2.63
CA ARG A 287 8.23 -13.38 -1.60
C ARG A 287 7.58 -13.35 -0.23
N LEU A 288 8.38 -13.65 0.78
CA LEU A 288 8.02 -13.42 2.17
C LEU A 288 8.40 -12.01 2.61
N THR A 289 7.47 -11.32 3.23
CA THR A 289 7.69 -10.05 3.91
C THR A 289 7.23 -10.16 5.37
N HIS A 290 7.74 -9.28 6.22
CA HIS A 290 7.52 -9.34 7.67
C HIS A 290 6.83 -8.04 8.11
N GLY A 291 5.70 -8.18 8.79
CA GLY A 291 4.97 -7.10 9.45
C GLY A 291 4.92 -7.30 10.96
N ARG A 292 4.16 -6.48 11.69
CA ARG A 292 4.09 -6.52 13.17
C ARG A 292 3.42 -7.80 13.70
N LYS A 293 4.23 -8.83 13.97
CA LYS A 293 3.79 -10.19 14.34
C LYS A 293 2.95 -10.90 13.26
N VAL A 294 3.31 -10.67 11.99
CA VAL A 294 2.68 -11.29 10.81
C VAL A 294 3.72 -11.60 9.74
N LEU A 295 3.58 -12.75 9.10
CA LEU A 295 4.33 -13.17 7.92
C LEU A 295 3.45 -13.00 6.69
N GLU A 296 3.91 -12.25 5.70
CA GLU A 296 3.09 -11.91 4.54
C GLU A 296 3.71 -12.42 3.25
N VAL A 297 2.95 -13.27 2.56
CA VAL A 297 3.28 -13.79 1.24
C VAL A 297 2.70 -12.86 0.18
N ARG A 298 3.57 -12.33 -0.68
CA ARG A 298 3.21 -11.36 -1.72
C ARG A 298 3.84 -11.72 -3.07
N PRO A 299 3.21 -11.37 -4.21
CA PRO A 299 3.83 -11.44 -5.53
C PRO A 299 5.16 -10.68 -5.60
N VAL A 300 6.09 -11.21 -6.38
CA VAL A 300 7.32 -10.51 -6.79
C VAL A 300 7.00 -9.71 -8.05
N ILE A 301 6.56 -8.47 -7.84
CA ILE A 301 6.30 -7.48 -8.90
C ILE A 301 6.86 -6.12 -8.47
N ASP A 302 7.13 -5.23 -9.43
CA ASP A 302 7.51 -3.83 -9.16
C ASP A 302 6.28 -3.01 -8.79
N TRP A 303 5.72 -3.31 -7.61
CA TRP A 303 4.56 -2.63 -7.06
C TRP A 303 4.64 -2.51 -5.54
N ASP A 304 4.36 -1.31 -5.04
CA ASP A 304 4.31 -0.95 -3.63
C ASP A 304 3.31 0.21 -3.40
N LYS A 305 3.18 0.68 -2.16
CA LYS A 305 2.28 1.80 -1.85
C LYS A 305 2.70 3.11 -2.54
N GLY A 306 3.99 3.30 -2.83
CA GLY A 306 4.49 4.43 -3.60
C GLY A 306 4.02 4.37 -5.05
N ARG A 307 4.10 3.21 -5.70
CA ARG A 307 3.53 2.99 -7.04
C ARG A 307 2.03 3.22 -7.08
N ALA A 308 1.31 2.82 -6.03
CA ALA A 308 -0.12 3.11 -5.92
C ALA A 308 -0.40 4.63 -5.84
N VAL A 309 0.40 5.39 -5.10
CA VAL A 309 0.32 6.87 -5.07
C VAL A 309 0.58 7.47 -6.45
N GLU A 310 1.65 7.05 -7.14
CA GLU A 310 1.96 7.53 -8.49
C GLU A 310 0.82 7.27 -9.46
N PHE A 311 0.30 6.03 -9.45
CA PHE A 311 -0.82 5.62 -10.29
C PHE A 311 -2.09 6.42 -10.03
N LEU A 312 -2.43 6.66 -8.76
CA LEU A 312 -3.62 7.43 -8.40
C LEU A 312 -3.49 8.89 -8.84
N LEU A 313 -2.31 9.50 -8.65
CA LEU A 313 -2.04 10.86 -9.12
C LEU A 313 -2.12 10.95 -10.65
N GLU A 314 -1.58 9.96 -11.36
CA GLU A 314 -1.68 9.89 -12.82
C GLU A 314 -3.13 9.75 -13.28
N THR A 315 -3.90 8.90 -12.61
CA THR A 315 -5.30 8.64 -12.98
C THR A 315 -6.19 9.86 -12.74
N LEU A 316 -5.88 10.68 -11.73
CA LEU A 316 -6.53 11.96 -11.48
C LEU A 316 -6.12 13.06 -12.46
N GLY A 317 -5.16 12.81 -13.36
CA GLY A 317 -4.57 13.84 -14.23
C GLY A 317 -3.63 14.79 -13.50
N LEU A 318 -3.21 14.42 -12.29
CA LEU A 318 -2.39 15.22 -11.36
C LEU A 318 -0.93 14.73 -11.32
N SER A 319 -0.42 14.25 -12.46
CA SER A 319 0.98 13.81 -12.61
C SER A 319 1.98 14.97 -12.50
N ASN A 320 1.58 16.18 -12.91
CA ASN A 320 2.46 17.34 -12.93
C ASN A 320 2.61 17.92 -11.51
N SER A 321 3.85 18.09 -11.05
CA SER A 321 4.19 18.48 -9.67
C SER A 321 3.83 19.92 -9.29
N ASP A 322 3.57 20.78 -10.28
CA ASP A 322 3.51 22.22 -10.04
C ASP A 322 2.15 22.66 -9.51
N ASP A 323 1.06 22.00 -9.93
CA ASP A 323 -0.32 22.37 -9.60
C ASP A 323 -0.95 21.46 -8.52
N VAL A 324 -0.23 20.46 -8.01
CA VAL A 324 -0.72 19.51 -7.00
C VAL A 324 0.17 19.47 -5.76
N LEU A 325 -0.44 19.24 -4.60
CA LEU A 325 0.25 18.93 -3.35
C LEU A 325 -0.32 17.62 -2.74
N PRO A 326 0.22 16.45 -3.11
CA PRO A 326 -0.07 15.21 -2.42
C PRO A 326 0.41 15.22 -0.96
N ILE A 327 -0.44 14.74 -0.06
CA ILE A 327 -0.11 14.49 1.34
C ILE A 327 -0.40 13.03 1.64
N TYR A 328 0.61 12.28 2.10
CA TYR A 328 0.46 10.90 2.54
C TYR A 328 0.67 10.79 4.04
N ILE A 329 -0.23 10.10 4.75
CA ILE A 329 -0.16 9.87 6.20
C ILE A 329 -0.09 8.35 6.47
N GLY A 330 0.92 7.88 7.21
CA GLY A 330 1.11 6.45 7.52
C GLY A 330 2.01 6.15 8.72
N ASP A 331 1.94 4.95 9.30
CA ASP A 331 2.63 4.57 10.55
C ASP A 331 3.73 3.51 10.38
N ASP A 332 3.76 2.82 9.24
CA ASP A 332 4.48 1.56 9.08
C ASP A 332 5.59 1.59 8.02
N ARG A 333 6.29 0.45 7.90
CA ARG A 333 7.43 0.32 6.99
C ARG A 333 7.01 0.38 5.51
N THR A 334 5.78 -0.02 5.19
CA THR A 334 5.29 -0.01 3.81
C THR A 334 4.90 1.40 3.34
N ASP A 335 4.59 2.29 4.28
CA ASP A 335 4.34 3.71 4.00
C ASP A 335 5.62 4.46 3.59
N GLU A 336 6.80 3.95 3.96
CA GLU A 336 8.09 4.51 3.54
C GLU A 336 8.28 4.53 2.02
N ASP A 337 7.61 3.63 1.29
CA ASP A 337 7.63 3.63 -0.18
C ASP A 337 6.85 4.83 -0.74
N ALA A 338 5.72 5.18 -0.13
CA ALA A 338 4.96 6.38 -0.47
C ALA A 338 5.69 7.66 -0.06
N PHE A 339 6.26 7.70 1.14
CA PHE A 339 7.06 8.85 1.59
C PHE A 339 8.26 9.10 0.68
N LYS A 340 8.91 8.03 0.20
CA LYS A 340 10.03 8.11 -0.75
C LYS A 340 9.62 8.84 -2.03
N VAL A 341 8.51 8.42 -2.65
CA VAL A 341 7.99 9.02 -3.89
C VAL A 341 7.70 10.51 -3.70
N LEU A 342 7.09 10.89 -2.58
CA LEU A 342 6.77 12.30 -2.30
C LEU A 342 8.03 13.14 -2.04
N ARG A 343 9.02 12.57 -1.35
CA ARG A 343 10.29 13.23 -1.01
C ARG A 343 11.20 13.42 -2.22
N GLU A 344 11.46 12.36 -2.98
CA GLU A 344 12.41 12.39 -4.11
C GLU A 344 11.94 13.32 -5.23
N GLY A 345 10.63 13.41 -5.44
CA GLY A 345 10.04 14.37 -6.38
C GLY A 345 9.88 15.79 -5.82
N ASN A 346 10.19 16.03 -4.53
CA ASN A 346 9.78 17.23 -3.79
C ASN A 346 8.34 17.66 -4.15
N ARG A 347 7.44 16.68 -4.30
CA ARG A 347 6.11 16.87 -4.89
C ARG A 347 5.03 17.01 -3.82
N GLY A 348 5.31 16.60 -2.58
CA GLY A 348 4.33 16.56 -1.52
C GLY A 348 4.92 16.32 -0.13
N TYR A 349 4.04 16.08 0.84
CA TYR A 349 4.42 15.79 2.21
C TYR A 349 4.08 14.35 2.59
N GLY A 350 5.10 13.57 2.95
CA GLY A 350 4.91 12.38 3.77
C GLY A 350 4.86 12.75 5.25
N ILE A 351 3.87 12.23 5.97
CA ILE A 351 3.65 12.46 7.40
C ILE A 351 3.66 11.11 8.12
N LEU A 352 4.66 10.89 8.97
CA LEU A 352 4.79 9.68 9.78
C LEU A 352 3.91 9.75 11.04
N VAL A 353 3.10 8.73 11.29
CA VAL A 353 2.37 8.55 12.55
C VAL A 353 3.21 7.72 13.50
N SER A 354 3.75 8.33 14.55
CA SER A 354 4.54 7.62 15.55
C SER A 354 4.66 8.38 16.86
N SER A 355 4.37 7.70 17.97
CA SER A 355 4.60 8.22 19.32
C SER A 355 6.03 8.00 19.82
N ALA A 356 6.87 7.37 18.99
CA ALA A 356 8.24 7.02 19.33
C ALA A 356 9.19 7.39 18.19
N PRO A 357 10.45 7.76 18.49
CA PRO A 357 11.44 8.09 17.47
C PRO A 357 11.67 6.94 16.50
N LYS A 358 11.58 7.24 15.20
CA LYS A 358 11.84 6.31 14.10
C LYS A 358 12.50 7.03 12.93
N GLU A 359 13.46 6.38 12.29
CA GLU A 359 13.97 6.86 11.01
C GLU A 359 12.89 6.71 9.93
N SER A 360 12.77 7.72 9.07
CA SER A 360 11.71 7.79 8.07
C SER A 360 12.07 8.72 6.92
N LYS A 361 11.47 8.49 5.77
CA LYS A 361 11.47 9.39 4.62
C LYS A 361 10.35 10.42 4.68
N ALA A 362 9.46 10.37 5.68
CA ALA A 362 8.47 11.42 5.91
C ALA A 362 9.16 12.78 6.19
N PHE A 363 8.54 13.88 5.78
CA PHE A 363 9.02 15.23 6.12
C PHE A 363 8.54 15.69 7.49
N LEU A 364 7.37 15.21 7.89
CA LEU A 364 6.66 15.66 9.07
C LEU A 364 6.23 14.44 9.90
N SER A 365 5.78 14.69 11.12
CA SER A 365 5.23 13.67 12.00
C SER A 365 3.89 14.07 12.61
N LEU A 366 3.12 13.07 13.00
CA LEU A 366 1.98 13.16 13.91
C LEU A 366 2.17 12.07 14.96
N ARG A 367 1.75 12.33 16.20
CA ARG A 367 2.04 11.43 17.32
C ARG A 367 1.22 10.15 17.27
N ASP A 368 -0.06 10.26 16.98
CA ASP A 368 -1.02 9.16 17.03
C ASP A 368 -2.28 9.48 16.22
N THR A 369 -3.24 8.55 16.23
CA THR A 369 -4.51 8.65 15.51
C THR A 369 -5.34 9.88 15.89
N THR A 370 -5.15 10.45 17.09
CA THR A 370 -5.84 11.66 17.53
C THR A 370 -5.32 12.87 16.78
N GLU A 371 -3.99 13.04 16.73
CA GLU A 371 -3.37 14.13 15.97
C GLU A 371 -3.64 14.00 14.46
N VAL A 372 -3.78 12.77 13.94
CA VAL A 372 -4.28 12.54 12.56
C VAL A 372 -5.68 13.12 12.38
N SER A 373 -6.62 12.82 13.29
CA SER A 373 -7.98 13.36 13.20
C SER A 373 -7.99 14.89 13.27
N GLU A 374 -7.19 15.48 14.15
CA GLU A 374 -7.05 16.94 14.28
C GLU A 374 -6.48 17.59 13.02
N PHE A 375 -5.46 16.98 12.42
CA PHE A 375 -4.85 17.46 11.18
C PHE A 375 -5.87 17.46 10.03
N LEU A 376 -6.59 16.35 9.86
CA LEU A 376 -7.65 16.22 8.85
C LEU A 376 -8.78 17.25 9.06
N LYS A 377 -9.23 17.43 10.30
CA LYS A 377 -10.23 18.47 10.64
C LYS A 377 -9.71 19.89 10.36
N SER A 378 -8.41 20.12 10.52
CA SER A 378 -7.80 21.43 10.24
C SER A 378 -7.76 21.73 8.75
N LEU A 379 -7.49 20.72 7.90
CA LEU A 379 -7.60 20.84 6.44
C LEU A 379 -9.02 21.21 6.00
N VAL A 380 -10.04 20.54 6.57
CA VAL A 380 -11.45 20.84 6.29
C VAL A 380 -11.79 22.29 6.66
N LYS A 381 -11.49 22.71 7.90
CA LYS A 381 -11.74 24.07 8.36
C LYS A 381 -11.06 25.13 7.50
N TRP A 382 -9.83 24.86 7.07
CA TRP A 382 -9.10 25.76 6.18
C TRP A 382 -9.80 25.91 4.83
N LYS A 383 -10.29 24.80 4.25
CA LYS A 383 -10.98 24.85 2.96
C LYS A 383 -12.34 25.56 3.05
N GLU A 384 -13.07 25.39 4.14
CA GLU A 384 -14.34 26.08 4.40
C GLU A 384 -14.20 27.60 4.56
N GLN A 385 -12.99 28.08 4.84
CA GLN A 385 -12.69 29.50 5.03
C GLN A 385 -12.19 30.20 3.76
N GLN A 386 -11.96 29.45 2.68
CA GLN A 386 -11.66 29.99 1.35
C GLN A 386 -12.94 30.20 0.55
#